data_AF-A0A7L0GNV3-F1
#
_entry.id   AF-A0A7L0GNV3-F1
#
_cell.length_a   1.000
_cell.length_b   1.000
_cell.length_c   1.000
_cell.angle_alpha   90.00
_cell.angle_beta   90.00
_cell.angle_gamma   90.00
#
_symmetry.space_group_name_H-M   'P 1'
#
loop_
_entity.id
_entity.type
_entity.pdbx_description
1 polymer ?
#
loop_
_entity_poly.entity_id
_entity_poly.type
_entity_poly.pdbx_seq_one_letter_code
_entity_poly.pdbx_strand_id
1 'polypeptide(L)'
;PFHPMVNLECSRDFRPFLCALYAPVCMEYGRVTLPCRRLCQRAYSECSKLMEMFGVSWPEDMECTRFPDCDEPYPRLVDLNLAGEPTEEAPMAVQRDYGFWCPRELKIDPDLGYSFLRVRDCSPPCPNMYFRREELSFARYFIGVISIVCLSATLFTFLTFLIDVTRFRYPERPIIFYAVCYMMVSLIFFIGFLLEDRVACNASSPAQYKASTVTQGSHNKACTMLFMVLYFFTMAGSVWWVILTITWFLAAVPKWGSEAIEKKALLFHASAWGIPGTLTIILLAMNKIEGDNISGVCFVGLYDVDALRYFVLAPLCLYVVVGVSLLLAGIISLNRVRIEIPLEKENQDKLVKFMIRIGVFSVLYLVPLLVVIGCYFYEQAYRGVWETTWIQERCREYHIPCPYQVTQMSRPDLILFLMKYLMALVVGIPSVFWVGSKKTCFEWASFFHGRRKKEVVNESRQVLQEPDFAQSLLRDPNTPIIRKSRGTSTQGTSTHASSTQLAMMDDQRSKAGSVHSKVSSYHGSLHRSRDGRYTPCSYRGVEERLPHGSMSRLTDHSRHSSSHRLNEQSRHSSIRDLSSNPMTHITHGTSMNRVIEEDGTSA
;
A
#
# COMPACT_ATOMS: atom_id res chain seq x y z
N PRO A 1 -6.65 -27.99 -29.91
CA PRO A 1 -7.10 -29.38 -29.62
C PRO A 1 -6.01 -30.22 -28.97
N PHE A 2 -4.88 -30.44 -29.66
CA PHE A 2 -3.88 -31.47 -29.34
C PHE A 2 -2.99 -31.22 -28.10
N HIS A 3 -3.27 -30.19 -27.31
CA HIS A 3 -2.42 -29.76 -26.20
C HIS A 3 -2.29 -30.79 -25.05
N PRO A 4 -3.35 -31.53 -24.63
CA PRO A 4 -3.21 -32.56 -23.60
C PRO A 4 -2.24 -33.69 -23.99
N MET A 5 -2.29 -34.12 -25.25
CA MET A 5 -1.45 -35.17 -25.82
C MET A 5 0.03 -34.74 -25.84
N VAL A 6 0.28 -33.48 -26.19
CA VAL A 6 1.61 -32.86 -26.19
C VAL A 6 2.17 -32.67 -24.78
N ASN A 7 1.33 -32.41 -23.77
CA ASN A 7 1.73 -32.27 -22.37
C ASN A 7 2.00 -33.60 -21.68
N LEU A 8 1.30 -34.67 -22.10
CA LEU A 8 1.45 -36.02 -21.55
C LEU A 8 2.50 -36.86 -22.28
N GLU A 9 3.21 -36.26 -23.25
CA GLU A 9 4.30 -36.87 -24.04
C GLU A 9 3.99 -38.28 -24.56
N CYS A 10 2.76 -38.51 -25.03
CA CYS A 10 2.29 -39.84 -25.49
C CYS A 10 3.17 -40.45 -26.59
N SER A 11 3.83 -39.62 -27.38
CA SER A 11 4.83 -40.00 -28.37
C SER A 11 5.88 -38.91 -28.50
N ARG A 12 7.13 -39.32 -28.72
CA ARG A 12 8.21 -38.40 -29.08
C ARG A 12 8.03 -37.81 -30.48
N ASP A 13 7.33 -38.53 -31.36
CA ASP A 13 7.15 -38.17 -32.77
C ASP A 13 5.88 -37.32 -33.01
N PHE A 14 4.94 -37.26 -32.05
CA PHE A 14 3.68 -36.50 -32.19
C PHE A 14 3.86 -34.98 -32.22
N ARG A 15 4.76 -34.40 -31.40
CA ARG A 15 5.07 -32.95 -31.49
C ARG A 15 5.77 -32.60 -32.82
N PRO A 16 6.83 -33.31 -33.26
CA PRO A 16 7.40 -33.14 -34.61
C PRO A 16 6.36 -33.27 -35.73
N PHE A 17 5.48 -34.27 -35.68
CA PHE A 17 4.42 -34.48 -36.67
C PHE A 17 3.45 -33.30 -36.75
N LEU A 18 2.96 -32.80 -35.61
CA LEU A 18 2.09 -31.62 -35.57
C LEU A 18 2.77 -30.37 -36.12
N CYS A 19 4.06 -30.15 -35.81
CA CYS A 19 4.83 -29.03 -36.37
C CYS A 19 4.99 -29.16 -37.89
N ALA A 20 5.36 -30.35 -38.39
CA ALA A 20 5.51 -30.62 -39.82
C ALA A 20 4.20 -30.51 -40.61
N LEU A 21 3.05 -30.74 -39.98
CA LEU A 21 1.73 -30.63 -40.61
C LEU A 21 1.17 -29.19 -40.58
N TYR A 22 1.20 -28.53 -39.42
CA TYR A 22 0.53 -27.24 -39.21
C TYR A 22 1.45 -26.02 -39.36
N ALA A 23 2.76 -26.20 -39.34
CA ALA A 23 3.76 -25.14 -39.57
C ALA A 23 4.90 -25.63 -40.50
N PRO A 24 4.58 -26.10 -41.72
CA PRO A 24 5.57 -26.68 -42.61
C PRO A 24 6.57 -25.64 -43.16
N VAL A 25 7.74 -26.12 -43.59
CA VAL A 25 8.70 -25.29 -44.32
C VAL A 25 8.17 -24.95 -45.71
N CYS A 26 8.06 -23.65 -45.99
CA CYS A 26 7.65 -23.11 -47.29
C CYS A 26 8.80 -23.13 -48.29
N MET A 27 8.52 -23.65 -49.48
CA MET A 27 9.38 -23.59 -50.66
C MET A 27 9.06 -22.36 -51.51
N GLU A 28 9.92 -22.08 -52.49
CA GLU A 28 9.57 -21.16 -53.58
C GLU A 28 8.25 -21.58 -54.26
N TYR A 29 7.54 -20.59 -54.80
CA TYR A 29 6.21 -20.76 -55.43
C TYR A 29 5.10 -21.28 -54.49
N GLY A 30 5.26 -21.15 -53.17
CA GLY A 30 4.19 -21.43 -52.20
C GLY A 30 3.87 -22.91 -51.99
N ARG A 31 4.77 -23.80 -52.44
CA ARG A 31 4.72 -25.23 -52.08
C ARG A 31 5.24 -25.44 -50.65
N VAL A 32 4.90 -26.56 -50.03
CA VAL A 32 5.35 -26.92 -48.69
C VAL A 32 5.84 -28.36 -48.67
N THR A 33 6.88 -28.65 -47.87
CA THR A 33 7.31 -30.03 -47.61
C THR A 33 6.41 -30.67 -46.55
N LEU A 34 5.99 -31.91 -46.80
CA LEU A 34 5.08 -32.68 -45.95
C LEU A 34 5.85 -33.70 -45.09
N PRO A 35 5.35 -34.06 -43.89
CA PRO A 35 5.91 -35.14 -43.09
C PRO A 35 5.82 -36.48 -43.83
N CYS A 36 6.79 -37.36 -43.60
CA CYS A 36 6.74 -38.73 -44.08
C CYS A 36 5.64 -39.56 -43.38
N ARG A 37 4.99 -40.46 -44.12
CA ARG A 37 3.94 -41.38 -43.63
C ARG A 37 4.34 -42.12 -42.35
N ARG A 38 5.60 -42.57 -42.24
CA ARG A 38 6.07 -43.34 -41.08
C ARG A 38 6.12 -42.52 -39.78
N LEU A 39 6.34 -41.20 -39.86
CA LEU A 39 6.26 -40.29 -38.71
C LEU A 39 4.80 -40.19 -38.21
N CYS A 40 3.86 -40.02 -39.14
CA CYS A 40 2.42 -40.02 -38.84
C CYS A 40 1.98 -41.34 -38.20
N GLN A 41 2.41 -42.49 -38.74
CA GLN A 41 2.01 -43.81 -38.23
C GLN A 41 2.45 -44.05 -36.78
N ARG A 42 3.68 -43.66 -36.41
CA ARG A 42 4.17 -43.77 -35.01
C ARG A 42 3.35 -42.87 -34.09
N ALA A 43 3.21 -41.60 -34.46
CA ALA A 43 2.41 -40.61 -33.74
C ALA A 43 0.94 -41.07 -33.56
N TYR A 44 0.36 -41.72 -34.56
CA TYR A 44 -0.97 -42.34 -34.49
C TYR A 44 -0.99 -43.53 -33.52
N SER A 45 -0.09 -44.50 -33.67
CA SER A 45 -0.09 -45.73 -32.85
C SER A 45 0.11 -45.47 -31.36
N GLU A 46 0.84 -44.41 -31.00
CA GLU A 46 1.17 -44.08 -29.62
C GLU A 46 0.17 -43.09 -28.99
N CYS A 47 -0.41 -42.15 -29.75
CA CYS A 47 -1.29 -41.12 -29.20
C CYS A 47 -2.79 -41.28 -29.50
N SER A 48 -3.22 -42.04 -30.52
CA SER A 48 -4.64 -42.16 -30.94
C SER A 48 -5.61 -42.44 -29.79
N LYS A 49 -5.35 -43.51 -29.01
CA LYS A 49 -6.14 -43.88 -27.84
C LYS A 49 -6.20 -42.78 -26.76
N LEU A 50 -5.14 -41.98 -26.61
CA LEU A 50 -5.15 -40.84 -25.69
C LEU A 50 -6.02 -39.70 -26.23
N MET A 51 -6.05 -39.48 -27.55
CA MET A 51 -6.94 -38.50 -28.18
C MET A 51 -8.41 -38.85 -27.95
N GLU A 52 -8.77 -40.13 -28.15
CA GLU A 52 -10.11 -40.65 -27.91
C GLU A 52 -10.55 -40.47 -26.44
N MET A 53 -9.67 -40.75 -25.46
CA MET A 53 -9.97 -40.52 -24.04
C MET A 53 -10.17 -39.04 -23.68
N PHE A 54 -9.65 -38.09 -24.47
CA PHE A 54 -9.94 -36.66 -24.35
C PHE A 54 -11.08 -36.16 -25.27
N GLY A 55 -11.81 -37.06 -25.92
CA GLY A 55 -12.93 -36.72 -26.81
C GLY A 55 -12.50 -36.06 -28.12
N VAL A 56 -11.24 -36.23 -28.54
CA VAL A 56 -10.70 -35.69 -29.80
C VAL A 56 -10.51 -36.85 -30.77
N SER A 57 -11.31 -36.90 -31.83
CA SER A 57 -11.07 -37.83 -32.93
C SER A 57 -9.78 -37.49 -33.69
N TRP A 58 -9.17 -38.48 -34.36
CA TRP A 58 -8.08 -38.23 -35.29
C TRP A 58 -8.63 -37.51 -36.55
N PRO A 59 -8.18 -36.28 -36.88
CA PRO A 59 -8.74 -35.53 -38.00
C PRO A 59 -8.36 -36.12 -39.36
N GLU A 60 -9.20 -35.90 -40.37
CA GLU A 60 -8.95 -36.26 -41.76
C GLU A 60 -7.66 -35.62 -42.31
N ASP A 61 -7.28 -34.42 -41.85
CA ASP A 61 -6.01 -33.76 -42.21
C ASP A 61 -4.75 -34.40 -41.61
N MET A 62 -4.93 -35.27 -40.61
CA MET A 62 -3.84 -36.05 -40.01
C MET A 62 -3.82 -37.50 -40.54
N GLU A 63 -4.71 -37.91 -41.45
CA GLU A 63 -4.78 -39.30 -41.92
C GLU A 63 -3.51 -39.73 -42.68
N CYS A 64 -2.83 -40.79 -42.20
CA CYS A 64 -1.49 -41.13 -42.67
C CYS A 64 -1.41 -41.61 -44.14
N THR A 65 -2.54 -41.92 -44.76
CA THR A 65 -2.66 -42.20 -46.20
C THR A 65 -2.27 -40.99 -47.05
N ARG A 66 -2.59 -39.77 -46.60
CA ARG A 66 -2.37 -38.49 -47.29
C ARG A 66 -0.89 -38.07 -47.39
N PHE A 67 0.00 -38.72 -46.62
CA PHE A 67 1.42 -38.39 -46.59
C PHE A 67 2.25 -39.30 -47.52
N PRO A 68 3.37 -38.78 -48.08
CA PRO A 68 4.27 -39.56 -48.93
C PRO A 68 4.90 -40.72 -48.16
N ASP A 69 5.11 -41.84 -48.86
CA ASP A 69 5.71 -43.04 -48.28
C ASP A 69 7.23 -42.90 -48.22
N CYS A 70 7.74 -42.59 -47.02
CA CYS A 70 9.16 -42.39 -46.73
C CYS A 70 9.43 -42.55 -45.22
N ASP A 71 10.71 -42.55 -44.84
CA ASP A 71 11.20 -42.61 -43.46
C ASP A 71 12.35 -41.62 -43.22
N GLU A 72 12.44 -40.58 -44.06
CA GLU A 72 13.41 -39.50 -43.91
C GLU A 72 13.02 -38.56 -42.76
N PRO A 73 13.99 -37.97 -42.04
CA PRO A 73 13.73 -36.87 -41.12
C PRO A 73 13.04 -35.70 -41.81
N TYR A 74 12.17 -35.00 -41.07
CA TYR A 74 11.55 -33.76 -41.54
C TYR A 74 12.42 -32.54 -41.18
N PRO A 75 12.60 -31.53 -42.06
CA PRO A 75 12.11 -31.45 -43.45
C PRO A 75 12.92 -32.33 -44.41
N ARG A 76 12.27 -32.84 -45.47
CA ARG A 76 12.92 -33.73 -46.45
C ARG A 76 13.92 -32.96 -47.30
N LEU A 77 15.18 -33.40 -47.32
CA LEU A 77 16.26 -32.75 -48.09
C LEU A 77 15.97 -32.71 -49.60
N VAL A 78 15.27 -33.73 -50.11
CA VAL A 78 14.83 -33.81 -51.51
C VAL A 78 13.85 -32.69 -51.88
N ASP A 79 12.97 -32.27 -50.96
CA ASP A 79 12.02 -31.16 -51.22
C ASP A 79 12.72 -29.80 -51.24
N LEU A 80 13.83 -29.66 -50.51
CA LEU A 80 14.58 -28.41 -50.32
C LEU A 80 15.50 -28.04 -51.49
N ASN A 81 15.55 -28.85 -52.55
CA ASN A 81 16.51 -28.74 -53.67
C ASN A 81 17.99 -28.76 -53.26
N LEU A 82 18.33 -29.19 -52.04
CA LEU A 82 19.71 -29.33 -51.54
C LEU A 82 20.44 -30.58 -52.07
N ALA A 83 19.99 -31.14 -53.19
CA ALA A 83 20.52 -32.34 -53.82
C ALA A 83 21.72 -32.04 -54.77
N GLY A 84 22.59 -31.11 -54.38
CA GLY A 84 23.72 -30.64 -55.20
C GLY A 84 24.93 -30.24 -54.35
N GLU A 85 25.92 -31.13 -54.31
CA GLU A 85 27.23 -31.06 -53.65
C GLU A 85 27.27 -30.79 -52.12
N PRO A 86 28.11 -31.52 -51.35
CA PRO A 86 28.29 -31.29 -49.92
C PRO A 86 29.31 -30.16 -49.66
N THR A 87 28.95 -28.92 -49.96
CA THR A 87 29.62 -27.77 -49.32
C THR A 87 29.27 -27.75 -47.83
N GLU A 88 30.27 -27.62 -46.94
CA GLU A 88 30.12 -27.83 -45.49
C GLU A 88 29.19 -26.83 -44.78
N GLU A 89 28.77 -25.76 -45.46
CA GLU A 89 27.79 -24.79 -44.96
C GLU A 89 26.39 -25.12 -45.48
N ALA A 90 25.75 -26.12 -44.85
CA ALA A 90 24.30 -26.17 -44.83
C ALA A 90 23.80 -24.80 -44.31
N PRO A 91 22.87 -24.11 -44.99
CA PRO A 91 22.47 -22.76 -44.61
C PRO A 91 21.84 -22.80 -43.23
N MET A 92 22.61 -22.42 -42.20
CA MET A 92 22.17 -22.50 -40.80
C MET A 92 20.82 -21.80 -40.70
N ALA A 93 19.78 -22.57 -40.35
CA ALA A 93 18.42 -22.08 -40.31
C ALA A 93 18.41 -20.79 -39.49
N VAL A 94 18.15 -19.65 -40.15
CA VAL A 94 18.43 -18.32 -39.58
C VAL A 94 17.53 -18.16 -38.37
N GLN A 95 18.09 -18.43 -37.19
CA GLN A 95 17.37 -18.70 -35.96
C GLN A 95 16.87 -17.38 -35.37
N ARG A 96 15.84 -16.82 -36.03
CA ARG A 96 15.20 -15.57 -35.64
C ARG A 96 14.77 -15.66 -34.19
N ASP A 97 15.16 -14.68 -33.40
CA ASP A 97 14.56 -14.50 -32.09
C ASP A 97 13.11 -14.03 -32.30
N TYR A 98 12.17 -14.91 -32.01
CA TYR A 98 10.74 -14.65 -32.16
C TYR A 98 10.20 -13.74 -31.05
N GLY A 99 11.01 -13.41 -30.04
CA GLY A 99 10.63 -12.63 -28.87
C GLY A 99 9.70 -13.37 -27.93
N PHE A 100 9.25 -12.69 -26.87
CA PHE A 100 8.24 -13.23 -25.97
C PHE A 100 6.88 -13.30 -26.68
N TRP A 101 6.24 -14.47 -26.63
CA TRP A 101 4.86 -14.69 -27.08
C TRP A 101 4.01 -14.98 -25.84
N CYS A 102 2.81 -14.42 -25.75
CA CYS A 102 1.96 -14.65 -24.57
C CYS A 102 1.46 -16.12 -24.54
N PRO A 103 1.75 -16.90 -23.48
CA PRO A 103 1.17 -18.22 -23.29
C PRO A 103 -0.35 -18.15 -23.17
N ARG A 104 -1.06 -19.21 -23.57
CA ARG A 104 -2.53 -19.27 -23.48
C ARG A 104 -3.01 -19.10 -22.03
N GLU A 105 -2.22 -19.59 -21.10
CA GLU A 105 -2.46 -19.63 -19.65
C GLU A 105 -2.36 -18.23 -19.01
N LEU A 106 -1.59 -17.33 -19.63
CA LEU A 106 -1.38 -15.95 -19.19
C LEU A 106 -2.18 -14.92 -20.00
N LYS A 107 -2.95 -15.39 -20.99
CA LYS A 107 -3.73 -14.52 -21.89
C LYS A 107 -4.98 -13.98 -21.20
N ILE A 108 -5.14 -12.67 -21.31
CA ILE A 108 -6.20 -11.87 -20.71
C ILE A 108 -7.17 -11.37 -21.79
N ASP A 109 -8.37 -11.01 -21.38
CA ASP A 109 -9.41 -10.50 -22.26
C ASP A 109 -9.08 -9.05 -22.69
N PRO A 110 -9.14 -8.70 -23.99
CA PRO A 110 -8.41 -7.56 -24.56
C PRO A 110 -8.89 -6.18 -24.07
N ASP A 111 -10.18 -6.07 -23.70
CA ASP A 111 -10.79 -4.81 -23.23
C ASP A 111 -10.18 -4.28 -21.92
N LEU A 112 -9.39 -5.09 -21.22
CA LEU A 112 -8.69 -4.72 -19.98
C LEU A 112 -7.37 -3.98 -20.22
N GLY A 113 -6.81 -4.04 -21.43
CA GLY A 113 -5.58 -3.32 -21.79
C GLY A 113 -4.31 -3.75 -21.04
N TYR A 114 -4.30 -4.96 -20.45
CA TYR A 114 -3.16 -5.50 -19.71
C TYR A 114 -1.94 -5.72 -20.63
N SER A 115 -0.73 -5.67 -20.08
CA SER A 115 0.49 -5.95 -20.81
C SER A 115 1.59 -6.59 -19.97
N PHE A 116 2.35 -7.49 -20.58
CA PHE A 116 3.48 -8.17 -19.97
C PHE A 116 4.61 -8.33 -21.00
N LEU A 117 5.85 -8.00 -20.63
CA LEU A 117 7.02 -8.05 -21.53
C LEU A 117 6.78 -7.34 -22.88
N ARG A 118 6.09 -6.20 -22.84
CA ARG A 118 5.62 -5.37 -23.99
C ARG A 118 4.57 -6.04 -24.91
N VAL A 119 4.15 -7.27 -24.65
CA VAL A 119 3.03 -7.93 -25.33
C VAL A 119 1.71 -7.51 -24.67
N ARG A 120 0.71 -7.18 -25.48
CA ARG A 120 -0.66 -6.84 -25.03
C ARG A 120 -1.47 -8.10 -24.72
N ASP A 121 -2.59 -7.91 -24.03
CA ASP A 121 -3.57 -8.94 -23.69
C ASP A 121 -2.94 -10.08 -22.88
N CYS A 122 -1.93 -9.75 -22.07
CA CYS A 122 -1.07 -10.69 -21.36
C CYS A 122 -0.73 -10.15 -19.96
N SER A 123 -0.59 -11.02 -18.96
CA SER A 123 -0.28 -10.63 -17.57
C SER A 123 0.79 -11.54 -16.94
N PRO A 124 1.63 -11.03 -16.02
CA PRO A 124 2.53 -11.89 -15.25
C PRO A 124 1.77 -12.99 -14.48
N PRO A 125 2.38 -14.16 -14.24
CA PRO A 125 1.82 -15.16 -13.34
C PRO A 125 1.70 -14.62 -11.91
N CYS A 126 0.59 -14.94 -11.23
CA CYS A 126 0.42 -14.64 -9.80
C CYS A 126 1.41 -15.42 -8.92
N PRO A 127 1.65 -16.74 -9.14
CA PRO A 127 2.84 -17.38 -8.59
C PRO A 127 4.07 -16.61 -9.09
N ASN A 128 4.83 -16.02 -8.16
CA ASN A 128 5.87 -15.05 -8.51
C ASN A 128 6.91 -15.66 -9.48
N MET A 129 7.33 -14.87 -10.46
CA MET A 129 8.27 -15.30 -11.50
C MET A 129 9.62 -15.77 -10.91
N TYR A 130 10.06 -15.15 -9.81
CA TYR A 130 11.41 -15.30 -9.29
C TYR A 130 11.47 -16.15 -8.01
N PHE A 131 10.48 -16.00 -7.13
CA PHE A 131 10.47 -16.56 -5.78
C PHE A 131 9.49 -17.73 -5.61
N ARG A 132 9.88 -18.70 -4.79
CA ARG A 132 9.08 -19.87 -4.44
C ARG A 132 8.00 -19.55 -3.40
N ARG A 133 7.06 -20.48 -3.19
CA ARG A 133 5.92 -20.28 -2.27
C ARG A 133 6.38 -20.12 -0.81
N GLU A 134 7.41 -20.86 -0.40
CA GLU A 134 8.02 -20.76 0.92
C GLU A 134 8.68 -19.38 1.15
N GLU A 135 9.36 -18.84 0.14
CA GLU A 135 10.00 -17.52 0.16
C GLU A 135 8.98 -16.38 0.22
N LEU A 136 7.91 -16.47 -0.58
CA LEU A 136 6.80 -15.52 -0.58
C LEU A 136 6.06 -15.53 0.77
N SER A 137 5.81 -16.71 1.35
CA SER A 137 5.16 -16.83 2.66
C SER A 137 6.00 -16.18 3.76
N PHE A 138 7.31 -16.41 3.77
CA PHE A 138 8.25 -15.74 4.66
C PHE A 138 8.26 -14.21 4.46
N ALA A 139 8.29 -13.74 3.21
CA ALA A 139 8.28 -12.31 2.90
C ALA A 139 7.00 -11.62 3.38
N ARG A 140 5.83 -12.21 3.14
CA ARG A 140 4.53 -11.68 3.62
C ARG A 140 4.49 -11.59 5.13
N TYR A 141 4.92 -12.64 5.84
CA TYR A 141 4.99 -12.63 7.31
C TYR A 141 5.94 -11.55 7.83
N PHE A 142 7.13 -11.42 7.24
CA PHE A 142 8.10 -10.38 7.59
C PHE A 142 7.54 -8.96 7.38
N ILE A 143 6.94 -8.69 6.21
CA ILE A 143 6.31 -7.39 5.89
C ILE A 143 5.15 -7.12 6.86
N GLY A 144 4.32 -8.13 7.16
CA GLY A 144 3.25 -8.06 8.14
C GLY A 144 3.75 -7.64 9.53
N VAL A 145 4.75 -8.33 10.07
CA VAL A 145 5.34 -8.01 11.38
C VAL A 145 5.92 -6.58 11.42
N ILE A 146 6.71 -6.18 10.42
CA ILE A 146 7.29 -4.84 10.35
C ILE A 146 6.19 -3.76 10.18
N SER A 147 5.11 -4.06 9.45
CA SER A 147 3.96 -3.15 9.32
C SER A 147 3.27 -2.90 10.66
N ILE A 148 3.09 -3.92 11.50
CA ILE A 148 2.50 -3.80 12.85
C ILE A 148 3.39 -2.95 13.78
N VAL A 149 4.71 -3.12 13.71
CA VAL A 149 5.67 -2.28 14.47
C VAL A 149 5.61 -0.82 14.00
N CYS A 150 5.59 -0.57 12.68
CA CYS A 150 5.43 0.80 12.16
C CYS A 150 4.07 1.41 12.54
N LEU A 151 2.98 0.64 12.44
CA LEU A 151 1.62 1.09 12.71
C LEU A 151 1.44 1.48 14.17
N SER A 152 1.91 0.64 15.10
CA SER A 152 1.86 0.95 16.54
C SER A 152 2.72 2.17 16.92
N ALA A 153 3.93 2.29 16.34
CA ALA A 153 4.82 3.43 16.54
C ALA A 153 4.22 4.76 16.03
N THR A 154 3.69 4.76 14.80
CA THR A 154 3.10 5.96 14.18
C THR A 154 1.75 6.32 14.82
N LEU A 155 0.93 5.34 15.19
CA LEU A 155 -0.32 5.55 15.93
C LEU A 155 -0.07 6.15 17.32
N PHE A 156 0.91 5.66 18.09
CA PHE A 156 1.27 6.26 19.39
C PHE A 156 1.69 7.74 19.25
N THR A 157 2.47 8.03 18.20
CA THR A 157 2.90 9.40 17.85
C THR A 157 1.69 10.29 17.54
N PHE A 158 0.76 9.82 16.71
CA PHE A 158 -0.45 10.56 16.33
C PHE A 158 -1.41 10.76 17.51
N LEU A 159 -1.68 9.72 18.31
CA LEU A 159 -2.53 9.81 19.50
C LEU A 159 -1.97 10.80 20.53
N THR A 160 -0.64 10.83 20.72
CA THR A 160 -0.02 11.81 21.62
C THR A 160 -0.17 13.25 21.10
N PHE A 161 -0.11 13.47 19.78
CA PHE A 161 -0.42 14.77 19.20
C PHE A 161 -1.89 15.18 19.45
N LEU A 162 -2.84 14.24 19.38
CA LEU A 162 -4.25 14.54 19.70
C LEU A 162 -4.49 14.88 21.17
N ILE A 163 -3.65 14.40 22.10
CA ILE A 163 -3.71 14.75 23.53
C ILE A 163 -3.24 16.20 23.76
N ASP A 164 -2.18 16.65 23.09
CA ASP A 164 -1.70 18.04 23.15
C ASP A 164 -1.32 18.57 21.76
N VAL A 165 -2.34 19.07 21.06
CA VAL A 165 -2.20 19.71 19.74
C VAL A 165 -1.47 21.06 19.79
N THR A 166 -1.31 21.65 20.98
CA THR A 166 -0.77 23.03 21.14
C THR A 166 0.75 23.06 21.27
N ARG A 167 1.34 21.95 21.73
CA ARG A 167 2.78 21.74 21.93
C ARG A 167 3.61 21.76 20.65
N PHE A 168 3.05 21.36 19.52
CA PHE A 168 3.82 21.10 18.28
C PHE A 168 3.60 22.19 17.21
N ARG A 169 4.30 23.32 17.36
CA ARG A 169 4.33 24.40 16.37
C ARG A 169 5.31 24.10 15.24
N TYR A 170 5.31 24.92 14.19
CA TYR A 170 6.41 24.95 13.23
C TYR A 170 7.73 25.35 13.93
N PRO A 171 8.89 24.77 13.60
CA PRO A 171 9.14 23.85 12.48
C PRO A 171 8.90 22.35 12.77
N GLU A 172 8.45 21.94 13.96
CA GLU A 172 8.24 20.51 14.31
C GLU A 172 7.05 19.87 13.58
N ARG A 173 6.00 20.66 13.34
CA ARG A 173 4.67 20.21 12.86
C ARG A 173 4.68 19.23 11.66
N PRO A 174 5.56 19.34 10.64
CA PRO A 174 5.69 18.35 9.56
C PRO A 174 5.90 16.91 10.03
N ILE A 175 6.59 16.68 11.18
CA ILE A 175 6.87 15.34 11.72
C ILE A 175 5.57 14.59 12.07
N ILE A 176 4.49 15.31 12.42
CA ILE A 176 3.18 14.72 12.72
C ILE A 176 2.45 14.31 11.44
N PHE A 177 2.40 15.18 10.43
CA PHE A 177 1.78 14.83 9.15
C PHE A 177 2.53 13.71 8.43
N TYR A 178 3.85 13.71 8.54
CA TYR A 178 4.72 12.60 8.19
C TYR A 178 4.32 11.30 8.90
N ALA A 179 4.16 11.30 10.22
CA ALA A 179 3.74 10.11 10.98
C ALA A 179 2.34 9.63 10.57
N VAL A 180 1.40 10.53 10.27
CA VAL A 180 0.07 10.18 9.73
C VAL A 180 0.18 9.49 8.35
N CYS A 181 1.09 9.93 7.49
CA CYS A 181 1.34 9.26 6.21
C CYS A 181 1.83 7.81 6.42
N TYR A 182 2.84 7.61 7.27
CA TYR A 182 3.38 6.27 7.53
C TYR A 182 2.47 5.37 8.39
N MET A 183 1.53 5.94 9.15
CA MET A 183 0.41 5.20 9.75
C MET A 183 -0.52 4.62 8.67
N MET A 184 -0.83 5.38 7.62
CA MET A 184 -1.66 4.88 6.51
C MET A 184 -0.91 3.88 5.62
N VAL A 185 0.37 4.13 5.32
CA VAL A 185 1.22 3.17 4.57
C VAL A 185 1.32 1.84 5.31
N SER A 186 1.61 1.85 6.61
CA SER A 186 1.72 0.63 7.41
C SER A 186 0.38 -0.08 7.61
N LEU A 187 -0.74 0.66 7.70
CA LEU A 187 -2.09 0.08 7.67
C LEU A 187 -2.38 -0.66 6.35
N ILE A 188 -2.00 -0.12 5.19
CA ILE A 188 -2.22 -0.81 3.91
C ILE A 188 -1.34 -2.07 3.76
N PHE A 189 -0.08 -2.05 4.21
CA PHE A 189 0.74 -3.27 4.24
C PHE A 189 0.20 -4.33 5.23
N PHE A 190 -0.35 -3.91 6.38
CA PHE A 190 -1.03 -4.82 7.30
C PHE A 190 -2.30 -5.42 6.68
N ILE A 191 -3.08 -4.62 5.93
CA ILE A 191 -4.24 -5.11 5.18
C ILE A 191 -3.81 -6.07 4.06
N GLY A 192 -2.71 -5.81 3.35
CA GLY A 192 -2.14 -6.74 2.37
C GLY A 192 -1.76 -8.09 2.97
N PHE A 193 -1.12 -8.08 4.15
CA PHE A 193 -0.84 -9.30 4.92
C PHE A 193 -2.11 -10.10 5.28
N LEU A 194 -3.22 -9.43 5.60
CA LEU A 194 -4.50 -10.08 5.91
C LEU A 194 -5.31 -10.54 4.68
N LEU A 195 -5.03 -9.97 3.49
CA LEU A 195 -5.75 -10.29 2.26
C LEU A 195 -4.98 -11.23 1.31
N GLU A 196 -3.69 -11.46 1.56
CA GLU A 196 -2.83 -12.35 0.79
C GLU A 196 -2.89 -12.02 -0.73
N ASP A 197 -2.97 -13.05 -1.59
CA ASP A 197 -3.05 -12.88 -3.05
C ASP A 197 -4.43 -12.37 -3.54
N ARG A 198 -5.45 -12.28 -2.68
CA ARG A 198 -6.85 -12.04 -3.10
C ARG A 198 -7.11 -10.68 -3.76
N VAL A 199 -6.17 -9.74 -3.61
CA VAL A 199 -6.23 -8.40 -4.22
C VAL A 199 -5.15 -8.23 -5.29
N ALA A 200 -3.93 -8.70 -5.01
CA ALA A 200 -2.81 -8.65 -5.94
C ALA A 200 -2.98 -9.53 -7.19
N CYS A 201 -3.87 -10.54 -7.14
CA CYS A 201 -4.04 -11.50 -8.22
C CYS A 201 -5.50 -11.75 -8.64
N ASN A 202 -5.66 -12.15 -9.90
CA ASN A 202 -6.89 -12.73 -10.45
C ASN A 202 -6.91 -14.24 -10.21
N ALA A 203 -8.10 -14.80 -9.94
CA ALA A 203 -8.27 -16.25 -9.79
C ALA A 203 -8.01 -17.02 -11.10
N SER A 204 -7.50 -18.25 -10.99
CA SER A 204 -7.37 -19.16 -12.13
C SER A 204 -8.75 -19.68 -12.59
N SER A 205 -8.85 -20.01 -13.88
CA SER A 205 -10.03 -20.67 -14.46
C SER A 205 -9.59 -21.90 -15.25
N PRO A 206 -9.51 -23.08 -14.60
CA PRO A 206 -9.09 -24.33 -15.26
C PRO A 206 -9.95 -24.68 -16.49
N ALA A 207 -11.27 -24.41 -16.42
CA ALA A 207 -12.19 -24.64 -17.53
C ALA A 207 -11.90 -23.78 -18.78
N GLN A 208 -11.23 -22.62 -18.61
CA GLN A 208 -10.77 -21.78 -19.72
C GLN A 208 -9.28 -21.95 -20.03
N TYR A 209 -8.57 -22.85 -19.32
CA TYR A 209 -7.11 -22.99 -19.33
C TYR A 209 -6.37 -21.69 -18.91
N LYS A 210 -7.01 -20.81 -18.13
CA LYS A 210 -6.38 -19.58 -17.60
C LYS A 210 -5.72 -19.86 -16.25
N ALA A 211 -4.44 -19.54 -16.10
CA ALA A 211 -3.73 -19.57 -14.82
C ALA A 211 -4.14 -18.38 -13.94
N SER A 212 -3.67 -18.37 -12.68
CA SER A 212 -3.81 -17.18 -11.83
C SER A 212 -2.73 -16.17 -12.22
N THR A 213 -3.15 -14.94 -12.50
CA THR A 213 -2.31 -13.85 -13.02
C THR A 213 -2.33 -12.66 -12.08
N VAL A 214 -1.35 -11.76 -12.21
CA VAL A 214 -1.31 -10.50 -11.47
C VAL A 214 -2.47 -9.59 -11.92
N THR A 215 -3.07 -8.90 -10.96
CA THR A 215 -4.04 -7.81 -11.21
C THR A 215 -3.32 -6.63 -11.86
N GLN A 216 -3.83 -6.11 -12.97
CA GLN A 216 -3.37 -4.86 -13.58
C GLN A 216 -4.53 -3.86 -13.73
N GLY A 217 -4.19 -2.58 -13.83
CA GLY A 217 -5.15 -1.50 -14.04
C GLY A 217 -6.17 -1.29 -12.92
N SER A 218 -7.15 -0.42 -13.20
CA SER A 218 -8.15 0.05 -12.23
C SER A 218 -9.43 -0.79 -12.17
N HIS A 219 -9.50 -1.91 -12.89
CA HIS A 219 -10.71 -2.74 -12.99
C HIS A 219 -11.04 -3.44 -11.65
N ASN A 220 -10.01 -3.90 -10.94
CA ASN A 220 -10.15 -4.42 -9.58
C ASN A 220 -10.25 -3.26 -8.57
N LYS A 221 -11.46 -2.99 -8.09
CA LYS A 221 -11.76 -1.88 -7.17
C LYS A 221 -10.99 -1.96 -5.84
N ALA A 222 -10.73 -3.16 -5.32
CA ALA A 222 -9.97 -3.35 -4.08
C ALA A 222 -8.49 -3.01 -4.30
N CYS A 223 -7.90 -3.55 -5.37
CA CYS A 223 -6.52 -3.26 -5.78
C CYS A 223 -6.30 -1.76 -6.01
N THR A 224 -7.22 -1.14 -6.74
CA THR A 224 -7.22 0.31 -6.99
C THR A 224 -7.28 1.12 -5.70
N MET A 225 -8.12 0.74 -4.73
CA MET A 225 -8.21 1.40 -3.43
C MET A 225 -6.92 1.27 -2.60
N LEU A 226 -6.33 0.07 -2.51
CA LEU A 226 -5.06 -0.12 -1.78
C LEU A 226 -3.93 0.69 -2.44
N PHE A 227 -3.85 0.64 -3.79
CA PHE A 227 -2.90 1.44 -4.56
C PHE A 227 -3.04 2.94 -4.29
N MET A 228 -4.25 3.49 -4.40
CA MET A 228 -4.49 4.93 -4.24
C MET A 228 -4.03 5.42 -2.87
N VAL A 229 -4.36 4.70 -1.80
CA VAL A 229 -3.96 5.06 -0.43
C VAL A 229 -2.45 4.90 -0.23
N LEU A 230 -1.89 3.75 -0.61
CA LEU A 230 -0.47 3.44 -0.43
C LEU A 230 0.45 4.42 -1.18
N TYR A 231 0.18 4.63 -2.47
CA TYR A 231 0.98 5.51 -3.31
C TYR A 231 0.86 6.98 -2.89
N PHE A 232 -0.36 7.47 -2.63
CA PHE A 232 -0.60 8.84 -2.16
C PHE A 232 0.16 9.14 -0.87
N PHE A 233 0.01 8.29 0.17
CA PHE A 233 0.66 8.55 1.45
C PHE A 233 2.17 8.30 1.43
N THR A 234 2.69 7.39 0.59
CA THR A 234 4.15 7.23 0.40
C THR A 234 4.76 8.50 -0.21
N MET A 235 4.13 9.04 -1.26
CA MET A 235 4.58 10.27 -1.90
C MET A 235 4.39 11.50 -0.99
N ALA A 236 3.27 11.59 -0.27
CA ALA A 236 3.03 12.67 0.70
C ALA A 236 4.04 12.65 1.85
N GLY A 237 4.39 11.46 2.38
CA GLY A 237 5.43 11.32 3.40
C GLY A 237 6.79 11.86 2.93
N SER A 238 7.14 11.62 1.67
CA SER A 238 8.37 12.14 1.06
C SER A 238 8.34 13.66 0.88
N VAL A 239 7.21 14.24 0.43
CA VAL A 239 7.05 15.71 0.35
C VAL A 239 7.04 16.35 1.74
N TRP A 240 6.48 15.71 2.76
CA TRP A 240 6.54 16.18 4.15
C TRP A 240 7.96 16.18 4.73
N TRP A 241 8.83 15.24 4.34
CA TRP A 241 10.26 15.33 4.66
C TRP A 241 10.96 16.50 3.94
N VAL A 242 10.67 16.73 2.66
CA VAL A 242 11.20 17.93 1.95
C VAL A 242 10.72 19.22 2.63
N ILE A 243 9.46 19.29 3.07
CA ILE A 243 8.96 20.42 3.85
C ILE A 243 9.70 20.55 5.19
N LEU A 244 10.04 19.45 5.87
CA LEU A 244 10.84 19.48 7.09
C LEU A 244 12.27 20.03 6.84
N THR A 245 12.92 19.68 5.73
CA THR A 245 14.23 20.26 5.39
C THR A 245 14.12 21.74 5.01
N ILE A 246 13.03 22.16 4.35
CA ILE A 246 12.72 23.58 4.07
C ILE A 246 12.50 24.36 5.37
N THR A 247 11.64 23.90 6.28
CA THR A 247 11.37 24.63 7.54
C THR A 247 12.59 24.66 8.45
N TRP A 248 13.42 23.61 8.43
CA TRP A 248 14.71 23.58 9.12
C TRP A 248 15.71 24.57 8.52
N PHE A 249 15.84 24.63 7.19
CA PHE A 249 16.70 25.61 6.50
C PHE A 249 16.26 27.06 6.78
N LEU A 250 14.95 27.32 6.78
CA LEU A 250 14.39 28.64 7.12
C LEU A 250 14.62 29.03 8.59
N ALA A 251 14.58 28.07 9.51
CA ALA A 251 14.99 28.30 10.90
C ALA A 251 16.51 28.52 11.04
N ALA A 252 17.33 27.93 10.15
CA ALA A 252 18.79 28.01 10.19
C ALA A 252 19.36 29.30 9.64
N VAL A 253 19.03 29.62 8.39
CA VAL A 253 19.80 30.60 7.59
C VAL A 253 19.22 32.01 7.70
N PRO A 254 17.95 32.27 7.33
CA PRO A 254 17.30 33.55 7.60
C PRO A 254 16.72 33.67 9.02
N LYS A 255 16.97 32.68 9.90
CA LYS A 255 16.58 32.67 11.33
C LYS A 255 15.08 32.92 11.57
N TRP A 256 14.21 32.34 10.74
CA TRP A 256 12.76 32.55 10.85
C TRP A 256 12.18 31.93 12.12
N GLY A 257 11.46 32.75 12.89
CA GLY A 257 10.64 32.28 14.01
C GLY A 257 9.44 31.44 13.55
N SER A 258 8.89 30.66 14.47
CA SER A 258 7.75 29.76 14.24
C SER A 258 6.55 30.44 13.55
N GLU A 259 6.22 31.66 13.97
CA GLU A 259 5.13 32.48 13.40
C GLU A 259 5.39 32.89 11.93
N ALA A 260 6.64 33.11 11.54
CA ALA A 260 7.00 33.46 10.16
C ALA A 260 6.87 32.24 9.23
N ILE A 261 7.23 31.05 9.74
CA ILE A 261 7.04 29.78 9.03
C ILE A 261 5.55 29.42 8.95
N GLU A 262 4.78 29.63 10.03
CA GLU A 262 3.34 29.32 10.08
C GLU A 262 2.51 30.19 9.11
N LYS A 263 2.93 31.44 8.84
CA LYS A 263 2.37 32.28 7.75
C LYS A 263 2.53 31.68 6.34
N LYS A 264 3.31 30.60 6.16
CA LYS A 264 3.44 29.84 4.91
C LYS A 264 2.81 28.44 4.96
N ALA A 265 2.16 28.06 6.07
CA ALA A 265 1.57 26.72 6.27
C ALA A 265 0.60 26.29 5.16
N LEU A 266 -0.19 27.22 4.61
CA LEU A 266 -1.10 26.93 3.49
C LEU A 266 -0.37 26.40 2.25
N LEU A 267 0.80 26.97 1.92
CA LEU A 267 1.60 26.53 0.78
C LEU A 267 2.22 25.15 1.01
N PHE A 268 2.70 24.88 2.24
CA PHE A 268 3.21 23.55 2.62
C PHE A 268 2.13 22.48 2.53
N HIS A 269 0.90 22.77 3.01
CA HIS A 269 -0.22 21.85 2.88
C HIS A 269 -0.68 21.65 1.43
N ALA A 270 -0.70 22.72 0.62
CA ALA A 270 -1.06 22.63 -0.79
C ALA A 270 -0.07 21.77 -1.59
N SER A 271 1.25 21.91 -1.37
CA SER A 271 2.24 21.06 -2.05
C SER A 271 2.24 19.62 -1.54
N ALA A 272 2.17 19.41 -0.21
CA ALA A 272 2.22 18.09 0.42
C ALA A 272 1.09 17.14 -0.01
N TRP A 273 -0.11 17.68 -0.26
CA TRP A 273 -1.25 16.88 -0.70
C TRP A 273 -1.52 17.00 -2.21
N GLY A 274 -1.25 18.16 -2.80
CA GLY A 274 -1.45 18.40 -4.23
C GLY A 274 -0.53 17.57 -5.12
N ILE A 275 0.78 17.55 -4.85
CA ILE A 275 1.74 16.83 -5.71
C ILE A 275 1.46 15.31 -5.72
N PRO A 276 1.28 14.63 -4.57
CA PRO A 276 0.87 13.22 -4.57
C PRO A 276 -0.50 13.00 -5.22
N GLY A 277 -1.48 13.86 -4.96
CA GLY A 277 -2.81 13.76 -5.55
C GLY A 277 -2.79 13.80 -7.07
N THR A 278 -2.06 14.76 -7.65
CA THR A 278 -1.87 14.85 -9.11
C THR A 278 -1.17 13.61 -9.68
N LEU A 279 -0.11 13.12 -9.03
CA LEU A 279 0.58 11.90 -9.47
C LEU A 279 -0.33 10.67 -9.43
N THR A 280 -1.13 10.49 -8.37
CA THR A 280 -2.10 9.39 -8.26
C THR A 280 -3.17 9.47 -9.36
N ILE A 281 -3.70 10.67 -9.65
CA ILE A 281 -4.70 10.88 -10.71
C ILE A 281 -4.13 10.54 -12.10
N ILE A 282 -2.88 10.91 -12.38
CA ILE A 282 -2.22 10.57 -13.65
C ILE A 282 -2.06 9.05 -13.79
N LEU A 283 -1.62 8.35 -12.74
CA LEU A 283 -1.46 6.89 -12.78
C LEU A 283 -2.79 6.14 -12.96
N LEU A 284 -3.87 6.63 -12.34
CA LEU A 284 -5.24 6.14 -12.57
C LEU A 284 -5.65 6.35 -14.04
N ALA A 285 -5.46 7.54 -14.59
CA ALA A 285 -5.80 7.87 -15.98
C ALA A 285 -4.97 7.08 -17.01
N MET A 286 -3.74 6.68 -16.66
CA MET A 286 -2.87 5.84 -17.49
C MET A 286 -3.09 4.33 -17.30
N ASN A 287 -3.97 3.92 -16.38
CA ASN A 287 -4.24 2.52 -16.01
C ASN A 287 -2.99 1.75 -15.52
N LYS A 288 -1.98 2.43 -14.97
CA LYS A 288 -0.66 1.86 -14.61
C LYS A 288 -0.60 1.34 -13.16
N ILE A 289 -1.59 0.55 -12.77
CA ILE A 289 -1.68 -0.10 -11.46
C ILE A 289 -1.29 -1.57 -11.62
N GLU A 290 -0.52 -2.12 -10.69
CA GLU A 290 0.01 -3.49 -10.72
C GLU A 290 -0.10 -4.14 -9.34
N GLY A 291 -0.50 -5.41 -9.29
CA GLY A 291 -0.53 -6.21 -8.06
C GLY A 291 0.87 -6.61 -7.59
N ASP A 292 1.13 -6.46 -6.30
CA ASP A 292 2.35 -6.91 -5.63
C ASP A 292 2.10 -8.27 -4.95
N ASN A 293 2.44 -9.36 -5.64
CA ASN A 293 2.34 -10.73 -5.12
C ASN A 293 3.40 -11.07 -4.05
N ILE A 294 4.34 -10.17 -3.73
CA ILE A 294 5.26 -10.33 -2.60
C ILE A 294 4.63 -9.78 -1.32
N SER A 295 3.94 -8.63 -1.39
CA SER A 295 3.38 -7.94 -0.20
C SER A 295 1.84 -7.98 -0.04
N GLY A 296 1.10 -8.47 -1.03
CA GLY A 296 -0.37 -8.61 -0.99
C GLY A 296 -1.16 -7.31 -1.25
N VAL A 297 -0.48 -6.25 -1.70
CA VAL A 297 -1.07 -4.94 -2.02
C VAL A 297 -1.05 -4.68 -3.53
N CYS A 298 -1.36 -3.46 -3.96
CA CYS A 298 -1.10 -3.01 -5.32
C CYS A 298 -0.25 -1.72 -5.32
N PHE A 299 0.66 -1.61 -6.27
CA PHE A 299 1.59 -0.49 -6.42
C PHE A 299 1.78 -0.15 -7.92
N VAL A 300 2.90 0.48 -8.27
CA VAL A 300 3.28 0.86 -9.64
C VAL A 300 4.77 0.61 -9.87
N GLY A 301 5.14 0.14 -11.05
CA GLY A 301 6.53 -0.05 -11.46
C GLY A 301 7.12 -1.43 -11.10
N LEU A 302 6.27 -2.39 -10.73
CA LEU A 302 6.63 -3.78 -10.46
C LEU A 302 7.06 -4.50 -11.75
N TYR A 303 6.35 -4.26 -12.85
CA TYR A 303 6.66 -4.82 -14.17
C TYR A 303 7.00 -3.71 -15.17
N ASP A 304 6.21 -2.64 -15.25
CA ASP A 304 6.49 -1.48 -16.11
C ASP A 304 7.69 -0.64 -15.63
N VAL A 305 8.80 -0.69 -16.37
CA VAL A 305 10.05 0.04 -16.07
C VAL A 305 9.92 1.55 -16.27
N ASP A 306 9.10 2.02 -17.21
CA ASP A 306 8.93 3.45 -17.45
C ASP A 306 7.99 4.07 -16.39
N ALA A 307 6.96 3.33 -15.96
CA ALA A 307 6.15 3.72 -14.81
C ALA A 307 7.00 3.82 -13.53
N LEU A 308 7.87 2.83 -13.27
CA LEU A 308 8.84 2.87 -12.17
C LEU A 308 9.72 4.13 -12.24
N ARG A 309 10.30 4.39 -13.42
CA ARG A 309 11.25 5.50 -13.63
C ARG A 309 10.60 6.86 -13.42
N TYR A 310 9.47 7.13 -14.08
CA TYR A 310 8.88 8.48 -14.11
C TYR A 310 8.00 8.80 -12.89
N PHE A 311 7.35 7.80 -12.29
CA PHE A 311 6.42 8.04 -11.17
C PHE A 311 6.98 7.67 -9.79
N VAL A 312 7.91 6.72 -9.71
CA VAL A 312 8.54 6.36 -8.42
C VAL A 312 9.93 6.99 -8.31
N LEU A 313 10.84 6.66 -9.23
CA LEU A 313 12.25 6.97 -9.08
C LEU A 313 12.56 8.46 -9.25
N ALA A 314 12.05 9.10 -10.31
CA ALA A 314 12.31 10.51 -10.58
C ALA A 314 11.77 11.46 -9.48
N PRO A 315 10.53 11.31 -8.95
CA PRO A 315 10.08 12.12 -7.82
C PRO A 315 10.91 11.92 -6.55
N LEU A 316 11.22 10.66 -6.18
CA LEU A 316 12.03 10.38 -4.99
C LEU A 316 13.46 10.94 -5.11
N CYS A 317 14.10 10.81 -6.27
CA CYS A 317 15.41 11.43 -6.53
C CYS A 317 15.35 12.96 -6.48
N LEU A 318 14.32 13.60 -7.07
CA LEU A 318 14.12 15.04 -6.98
C LEU A 318 13.96 15.51 -5.52
N TYR A 319 13.13 14.81 -4.73
CA TYR A 319 12.96 15.10 -3.32
C TYR A 319 14.28 14.97 -2.54
N VAL A 320 15.06 13.92 -2.77
CA VAL A 320 16.38 13.73 -2.15
C VAL A 320 17.34 14.86 -2.52
N VAL A 321 17.46 15.24 -3.79
CA VAL A 321 18.37 16.33 -4.22
C VAL A 321 17.99 17.67 -3.57
N VAL A 322 16.69 18.00 -3.53
CA VAL A 322 16.20 19.22 -2.84
C VAL A 322 16.48 19.14 -1.33
N GLY A 323 16.12 18.04 -0.68
CA GLY A 323 16.29 17.90 0.77
C GLY A 323 17.76 17.89 1.21
N VAL A 324 18.63 17.18 0.48
CA VAL A 324 20.07 17.12 0.77
C VAL A 324 20.75 18.47 0.53
N SER A 325 20.42 19.18 -0.55
CA SER A 325 21.00 20.51 -0.80
C SER A 325 20.63 21.53 0.29
N LEU A 326 19.37 21.52 0.76
CA LEU A 326 18.91 22.34 1.89
C LEU A 326 19.57 21.97 3.21
N LEU A 327 19.70 20.66 3.50
CA LEU A 327 20.41 20.17 4.69
C LEU A 327 21.88 20.60 4.70
N LEU A 328 22.59 20.42 3.58
CA LEU A 328 23.99 20.86 3.43
C LEU A 328 24.12 22.38 3.59
N ALA A 329 23.28 23.17 2.93
CA ALA A 329 23.32 24.62 3.02
C ALA A 329 23.08 25.13 4.45
N GLY A 330 22.13 24.53 5.18
CA GLY A 330 21.89 24.86 6.60
C GLY A 330 23.03 24.41 7.52
N ILE A 331 23.67 23.26 7.28
CA ILE A 331 24.86 22.81 8.04
C ILE A 331 26.03 23.79 7.83
N ILE A 332 26.30 24.18 6.58
CA ILE A 332 27.36 25.14 6.23
C ILE A 332 27.10 26.50 6.90
N SER A 333 25.86 26.99 6.88
CA SER A 333 25.47 28.23 7.54
C SER A 333 25.62 28.16 9.07
N LEU A 334 25.14 27.08 9.70
CA LEU A 334 25.31 26.85 11.14
C LEU A 334 26.79 26.75 11.57
N ASN A 335 27.67 26.28 10.69
CA ASN A 335 29.11 26.23 10.97
C ASN A 335 29.78 27.60 10.82
N ARG A 336 29.38 28.43 9.84
CA ARG A 336 29.85 29.83 9.74
C ARG A 336 29.40 30.66 10.95
N VAL A 337 28.12 30.62 11.30
CA VAL A 337 27.53 31.44 12.38
C VAL A 337 28.15 31.13 13.76
N ARG A 338 28.65 29.90 13.99
CA ARG A 338 29.35 29.53 15.23
C ARG A 338 30.71 30.21 15.43
N ILE A 339 31.31 30.76 14.39
CA ILE A 339 32.67 31.34 14.44
C ILE A 339 32.64 32.82 14.88
N GLU A 340 31.52 33.52 14.69
CA GLU A 340 31.56 34.97 14.44
C GLU A 340 30.72 35.84 15.42
N ILE A 341 29.90 35.25 16.31
CA ILE A 341 28.95 36.03 17.16
C ILE A 341 28.93 35.56 18.63
N PRO A 342 29.41 36.39 19.59
CA PRO A 342 29.33 36.09 21.02
C PRO A 342 28.31 36.98 21.77
N LEU A 343 27.00 36.67 21.70
CA LEU A 343 25.98 37.29 22.59
C LEU A 343 24.82 36.32 22.92
N GLU A 344 24.16 36.52 24.06
CA GLU A 344 22.93 35.80 24.48
C GLU A 344 23.00 34.25 24.54
N LYS A 345 24.13 33.70 25.03
CA LYS A 345 24.47 32.26 24.98
C LYS A 345 23.33 31.31 25.34
N GLU A 346 22.63 31.50 26.47
CA GLU A 346 21.71 30.47 27.00
C GLU A 346 20.51 30.19 26.08
N ASN A 347 19.98 31.22 25.40
CA ASN A 347 18.86 31.06 24.48
C ASN A 347 19.31 30.59 23.09
N GLN A 348 20.50 31.00 22.63
CA GLN A 348 21.13 30.44 21.44
C GLN A 348 21.40 28.94 21.59
N ASP A 349 21.92 28.51 22.74
CA ASP A 349 22.20 27.10 23.06
C ASP A 349 20.96 26.22 22.96
N LYS A 350 19.81 26.71 23.45
CA LYS A 350 18.52 26.00 23.38
C LYS A 350 18.07 25.84 21.92
N LEU A 351 18.16 26.91 21.13
CA LEU A 351 17.81 26.89 19.70
C LEU A 351 18.73 25.95 18.91
N VAL A 352 20.05 26.02 19.12
CA VAL A 352 21.03 25.17 18.43
C VAL A 352 20.83 23.69 18.79
N LYS A 353 20.58 23.35 20.06
CA LYS A 353 20.29 21.97 20.49
C LYS A 353 18.99 21.44 19.84
N PHE A 354 17.96 22.27 19.78
CA PHE A 354 16.70 21.95 19.09
C PHE A 354 16.89 21.72 17.57
N MET A 355 17.65 22.61 16.91
CA MET A 355 17.96 22.51 15.49
C MET A 355 18.79 21.29 15.13
N ILE A 356 19.77 20.92 15.96
CA ILE A 356 20.56 19.69 15.79
C ILE A 356 19.64 18.46 15.86
N ARG A 357 18.65 18.45 16.77
CA ARG A 357 17.68 17.34 16.89
C ARG A 357 16.87 17.14 15.61
N ILE A 358 16.41 18.21 14.96
CA ILE A 358 15.70 18.14 13.68
C ILE A 358 16.64 17.66 12.57
N GLY A 359 17.87 18.19 12.49
CA GLY A 359 18.86 17.76 11.49
C GLY A 359 19.17 16.26 11.58
N VAL A 360 19.38 15.73 12.80
CA VAL A 360 19.58 14.29 13.05
C VAL A 360 18.36 13.49 12.63
N PHE A 361 17.13 13.93 12.94
CA PHE A 361 15.91 13.26 12.47
C PHE A 361 15.83 13.22 10.93
N SER A 362 16.15 14.33 10.26
CA SER A 362 16.16 14.42 8.79
C SER A 362 17.21 13.51 8.13
N VAL A 363 18.35 13.27 8.79
CA VAL A 363 19.38 12.32 8.34
C VAL A 363 18.98 10.86 8.62
N LEU A 364 18.32 10.58 9.74
CA LEU A 364 17.76 9.26 10.06
C LEU A 364 16.63 8.85 9.08
N TYR A 365 15.94 9.81 8.46
CA TYR A 365 15.04 9.56 7.33
C TYR A 365 15.81 9.26 6.02
N LEU A 366 16.85 10.05 5.75
CA LEU A 366 17.59 10.01 4.48
C LEU A 366 18.22 8.64 4.22
N VAL A 367 18.75 7.97 5.26
CA VAL A 367 19.43 6.67 5.11
C VAL A 367 18.48 5.58 4.59
N PRO A 368 17.32 5.28 5.22
CA PRO A 368 16.33 4.36 4.65
C PRO A 368 15.87 4.74 3.24
N LEU A 369 15.62 6.04 2.96
CA LEU A 369 15.18 6.46 1.63
C LEU A 369 16.25 6.20 0.55
N LEU A 370 17.52 6.48 0.83
CA LEU A 370 18.62 6.17 -0.08
C LEU A 370 18.76 4.66 -0.35
N VAL A 371 18.50 3.81 0.66
CA VAL A 371 18.49 2.35 0.48
C VAL A 371 17.31 1.91 -0.41
N VAL A 372 16.11 2.45 -0.20
CA VAL A 372 14.93 2.17 -1.05
C VAL A 372 15.17 2.61 -2.51
N ILE A 373 15.75 3.80 -2.72
CA ILE A 373 16.16 4.28 -4.05
C ILE A 373 17.22 3.35 -4.66
N GLY A 374 18.18 2.87 -3.86
CA GLY A 374 19.17 1.87 -4.26
C GLY A 374 18.54 0.55 -4.74
N CYS A 375 17.55 0.02 -4.01
CA CYS A 375 16.78 -1.15 -4.44
C CYS A 375 16.10 -0.90 -5.80
N TYR A 376 15.45 0.25 -5.99
CA TYR A 376 14.79 0.56 -7.27
C TYR A 376 15.78 0.73 -8.43
N PHE A 377 16.96 1.32 -8.22
CA PHE A 377 18.00 1.36 -9.26
C PHE A 377 18.53 -0.05 -9.60
N TYR A 378 18.73 -0.90 -8.60
CA TYR A 378 19.18 -2.29 -8.80
C TYR A 378 18.12 -3.12 -9.54
N GLU A 379 16.85 -3.04 -9.13
CA GLU A 379 15.73 -3.64 -9.85
C GLU A 379 15.67 -3.14 -11.30
N GLN A 380 15.75 -1.82 -11.54
CA GLN A 380 15.72 -1.25 -12.89
C GLN A 380 16.92 -1.72 -13.75
N ALA A 381 18.09 -1.95 -13.16
CA ALA A 381 19.28 -2.39 -13.88
C ALA A 381 19.26 -3.88 -14.26
N TYR A 382 18.77 -4.75 -13.38
CA TYR A 382 18.81 -6.21 -13.57
C TYR A 382 17.50 -6.83 -14.07
N ARG A 383 16.36 -6.12 -14.06
CA ARG A 383 15.06 -6.67 -14.45
C ARG A 383 15.07 -7.37 -15.81
N GLY A 384 15.69 -6.79 -16.84
CA GLY A 384 15.79 -7.43 -18.15
C GLY A 384 16.52 -8.77 -18.13
N VAL A 385 17.55 -8.94 -17.29
CA VAL A 385 18.28 -10.21 -17.13
C VAL A 385 17.43 -11.23 -16.39
N TRP A 386 16.66 -10.81 -15.39
CA TRP A 386 15.73 -11.69 -14.66
C TRP A 386 14.56 -12.14 -15.55
N GLU A 387 14.03 -11.25 -16.37
CA GLU A 387 12.98 -11.54 -17.35
C GLU A 387 13.46 -12.54 -18.40
N THR A 388 14.65 -12.35 -19.01
CA THR A 388 15.20 -13.33 -19.97
C THR A 388 15.57 -14.65 -19.30
N THR A 389 16.05 -14.63 -18.05
CA THR A 389 16.32 -15.85 -17.27
C THR A 389 15.03 -16.64 -17.03
N TRP A 390 13.96 -15.96 -16.63
CA TRP A 390 12.64 -16.59 -16.43
C TRP A 390 12.08 -17.21 -17.72
N ILE A 391 12.16 -16.49 -18.85
CA ILE A 391 11.74 -17.04 -20.16
C ILE A 391 12.55 -18.30 -20.48
N GLN A 392 13.88 -18.27 -20.34
CA GLN A 392 14.75 -19.40 -20.67
C GLN A 392 14.49 -20.64 -19.80
N GLU A 393 14.15 -20.44 -18.52
CA GLU A 393 13.79 -21.54 -17.62
C GLU A 393 12.39 -22.11 -17.88
N ARG A 394 11.44 -21.29 -18.33
CA ARG A 394 10.00 -21.63 -18.40
C ARG A 394 9.44 -21.79 -19.83
N CYS A 395 10.20 -21.47 -20.87
CA CYS A 395 9.75 -21.52 -22.26
C CYS A 395 9.19 -22.89 -22.66
N ARG A 396 9.80 -23.98 -22.16
CA ARG A 396 9.35 -25.36 -22.42
C ARG A 396 8.02 -25.70 -21.75
N GLU A 397 7.78 -25.17 -20.55
CA GLU A 397 6.56 -25.38 -19.74
C GLU A 397 5.36 -24.61 -20.33
N TYR A 398 5.59 -23.38 -20.80
CA TYR A 398 4.59 -22.56 -21.50
C TYR A 398 4.52 -22.81 -23.01
N HIS A 399 5.35 -23.69 -23.55
CA HIS A 399 5.50 -24.00 -24.99
C HIS A 399 5.70 -22.79 -25.91
N ILE A 400 6.38 -21.76 -25.41
CA ILE A 400 6.78 -20.56 -26.17
C ILE A 400 8.21 -20.71 -26.72
N PRO A 401 8.61 -19.90 -27.72
CA PRO A 401 9.99 -19.90 -28.21
C PRO A 401 11.01 -19.65 -27.07
N CYS A 402 12.01 -20.54 -26.95
CA CYS A 402 13.14 -20.32 -26.04
C CYS A 402 14.18 -19.40 -26.71
N PRO A 403 14.77 -18.42 -26.00
CA PRO A 403 15.83 -17.59 -26.53
C PRO A 403 17.07 -18.41 -26.91
N TYR A 404 17.60 -18.19 -28.11
CA TYR A 404 18.65 -19.03 -28.71
C TYR A 404 20.02 -18.88 -28.03
N GLN A 405 20.40 -17.65 -27.65
CA GLN A 405 21.64 -17.36 -26.93
C GLN A 405 21.35 -16.43 -25.76
N VAL A 406 21.56 -16.92 -24.53
CA VAL A 406 21.45 -16.14 -23.30
C VAL A 406 22.85 -15.98 -22.72
N THR A 407 23.43 -14.79 -22.86
CA THR A 407 24.83 -14.50 -22.48
C THR A 407 25.05 -14.37 -20.97
N GLN A 408 24.00 -14.00 -20.22
CA GLN A 408 24.03 -13.85 -18.78
C GLN A 408 22.68 -14.28 -18.20
N MET A 409 22.71 -15.13 -17.17
CA MET A 409 21.53 -15.52 -16.41
C MET A 409 21.72 -15.12 -14.94
N SER A 410 20.67 -14.61 -14.32
CA SER A 410 20.65 -14.30 -12.88
C SER A 410 19.22 -14.27 -12.34
N ARG A 411 19.08 -14.41 -11.03
CA ARG A 411 17.82 -14.27 -10.31
C ARG A 411 17.97 -13.18 -9.24
N PRO A 412 16.89 -12.49 -8.84
CA PRO A 412 16.94 -11.54 -7.73
C PRO A 412 17.10 -12.25 -6.38
N ASP A 413 17.91 -11.67 -5.49
CA ASP A 413 17.97 -12.09 -4.09
C ASP A 413 16.74 -11.60 -3.31
N LEU A 414 16.08 -12.51 -2.58
CA LEU A 414 14.92 -12.18 -1.72
C LEU A 414 15.26 -11.08 -0.70
N ILE A 415 16.51 -11.08 -0.21
CA ILE A 415 17.04 -10.11 0.76
C ILE A 415 16.87 -8.66 0.28
N LEU A 416 17.03 -8.39 -1.02
CA LEU A 416 16.89 -7.03 -1.56
C LEU A 416 15.45 -6.52 -1.49
N PHE A 417 14.47 -7.41 -1.72
CA PHE A 417 13.06 -7.11 -1.59
C PHE A 417 12.68 -6.92 -0.12
N LEU A 418 13.11 -7.82 0.77
CA LEU A 418 12.93 -7.67 2.22
C LEU A 418 13.52 -6.34 2.73
N MET A 419 14.72 -5.97 2.28
CA MET A 419 15.36 -4.69 2.60
C MET A 419 14.56 -3.49 2.09
N LYS A 420 13.99 -3.55 0.88
CA LYS A 420 13.12 -2.51 0.32
C LYS A 420 11.92 -2.24 1.23
N TYR A 421 11.12 -3.27 1.56
CA TYR A 421 9.94 -3.10 2.42
C TYR A 421 10.31 -2.75 3.87
N LEU A 422 11.41 -3.32 4.40
CA LEU A 422 11.93 -2.97 5.73
C LEU A 422 12.24 -1.48 5.81
N MET A 423 13.03 -0.94 4.88
CA MET A 423 13.43 0.47 4.90
C MET A 423 12.26 1.42 4.59
N ALA A 424 11.31 1.00 3.74
CA ALA A 424 10.08 1.74 3.48
C ALA A 424 9.15 1.85 4.72
N LEU A 425 9.23 0.93 5.68
CA LEU A 425 8.41 0.93 6.90
C LEU A 425 9.14 1.42 8.15
N VAL A 426 10.41 1.02 8.36
CA VAL A 426 11.25 1.44 9.50
C VAL A 426 11.33 2.96 9.62
N VAL A 427 11.28 3.66 8.49
CA VAL A 427 11.35 5.12 8.41
C VAL A 427 10.17 5.84 9.12
N GLY A 428 9.07 5.16 9.46
CA GLY A 428 8.01 5.68 10.33
C GLY A 428 8.36 5.69 11.82
N ILE A 429 9.20 4.76 12.28
CA ILE A 429 9.53 4.51 13.69
C ILE A 429 10.22 5.70 14.40
N PRO A 430 11.17 6.45 13.77
CA PRO A 430 11.82 7.61 14.38
C PRO A 430 10.89 8.66 15.01
N SER A 431 9.64 8.75 14.53
CA SER A 431 8.63 9.68 15.06
C SER A 431 8.32 9.48 16.56
N VAL A 432 8.43 8.24 17.06
CA VAL A 432 8.25 7.92 18.50
C VAL A 432 9.31 8.61 19.36
N PHE A 433 10.57 8.65 18.91
CA PHE A 433 11.65 9.34 19.64
C PHE A 433 11.54 10.87 19.58
N TRP A 434 10.74 11.41 18.63
CA TRP A 434 10.41 12.83 18.64
C TRP A 434 9.46 13.18 19.79
N VAL A 435 8.39 12.38 19.91
CA VAL A 435 7.27 12.60 20.82
C VAL A 435 7.55 12.09 22.24
N GLY A 436 8.38 11.05 22.38
CA GLY A 436 8.80 10.47 23.66
C GLY A 436 9.50 11.50 24.57
N SER A 437 8.94 11.70 25.77
CA SER A 437 9.44 12.66 26.75
C SER A 437 8.88 12.33 28.14
N LYS A 438 9.56 12.79 29.21
CA LYS A 438 9.01 12.74 30.58
C LYS A 438 7.64 13.42 30.67
N LYS A 439 7.43 14.53 29.92
CA LYS A 439 6.12 15.18 29.80
C LYS A 439 5.07 14.27 29.18
N THR A 440 5.41 13.57 28.09
CA THR A 440 4.51 12.63 27.42
C THR A 440 4.09 11.49 28.35
N CYS A 441 5.01 10.94 29.15
CA CYS A 441 4.67 9.94 30.16
C CYS A 441 3.69 10.50 31.21
N PHE A 442 3.90 11.74 31.67
CA PHE A 442 2.99 12.42 32.60
C PHE A 442 1.60 12.67 31.99
N GLU A 443 1.50 13.14 30.74
CA GLU A 443 0.19 13.36 30.09
C GLU A 443 -0.57 12.06 29.86
N TRP A 444 0.09 10.98 29.42
CA TRP A 444 -0.56 9.66 29.29
C TRP A 444 -0.99 9.11 30.66
N ALA A 445 -0.18 9.23 31.71
CA ALA A 445 -0.57 8.86 33.06
C ALA A 445 -1.76 9.71 33.56
N SER A 446 -1.73 11.03 33.33
CA SER A 446 -2.82 11.97 33.64
C SER A 446 -4.11 11.61 32.91
N PHE A 447 -4.03 11.19 31.65
CA PHE A 447 -5.18 10.72 30.86
C PHE A 447 -5.80 9.43 31.44
N PHE A 448 -4.98 8.41 31.75
CA PHE A 448 -5.48 7.15 32.31
C PHE A 448 -6.00 7.30 33.75
N HIS A 449 -5.28 8.01 34.63
CA HIS A 449 -5.76 8.30 35.99
C HIS A 449 -6.94 9.28 36.00
N GLY A 450 -6.99 10.22 35.06
CA GLY A 450 -8.08 11.16 34.86
C GLY A 450 -9.38 10.48 34.44
N ARG A 451 -9.31 9.47 33.56
CA ARG A 451 -10.46 8.61 33.24
C ARG A 451 -10.97 7.87 34.47
N ARG A 452 -10.09 7.20 35.24
CA ARG A 452 -10.47 6.55 36.51
C ARG A 452 -11.14 7.52 37.50
N LYS A 453 -10.64 8.75 37.64
CA LYS A 453 -11.31 9.78 38.47
C LYS A 453 -12.65 10.21 37.89
N LYS A 454 -12.80 10.29 36.56
CA LYS A 454 -14.05 10.72 35.91
C LYS A 454 -15.15 9.66 35.96
N GLU A 455 -14.78 8.38 35.92
CA GLU A 455 -15.70 7.25 36.15
C GLU A 455 -16.21 7.27 37.60
N VAL A 456 -15.31 7.25 38.59
CA VAL A 456 -15.68 7.31 40.02
C VAL A 456 -16.48 8.57 40.37
N VAL A 457 -16.17 9.73 39.75
CA VAL A 457 -16.94 10.96 39.96
C VAL A 457 -18.31 10.92 39.28
N ASN A 458 -18.47 10.27 38.11
CA ASN A 458 -19.79 10.09 37.50
C ASN A 458 -20.67 9.15 38.33
N GLU A 459 -20.11 8.02 38.78
CA GLU A 459 -20.77 7.07 39.68
C GLU A 459 -21.21 7.76 40.98
N SER A 460 -20.33 8.58 41.57
CA SER A 460 -20.65 9.42 42.73
C SER A 460 -21.71 10.50 42.44
N ARG A 461 -21.85 10.97 41.20
CA ARG A 461 -22.81 12.01 40.81
C ARG A 461 -24.21 11.46 40.54
N GLN A 462 -24.30 10.26 39.98
CA GLN A 462 -25.59 9.60 39.72
C GLN A 462 -26.37 9.26 41.01
N VAL A 463 -25.70 9.25 42.16
CA VAL A 463 -26.32 8.98 43.47
C VAL A 463 -26.91 10.25 44.12
N LEU A 464 -26.63 11.47 43.61
CA LEU A 464 -26.81 12.69 44.42
C LEU A 464 -27.46 13.91 43.73
N GLN A 465 -27.89 13.87 42.46
CA GLN A 465 -28.56 15.05 41.87
C GLN A 465 -29.48 14.80 40.66
N GLU A 466 -30.79 14.79 40.91
CA GLU A 466 -31.86 15.39 40.07
C GLU A 466 -33.10 15.61 40.96
N PRO A 467 -34.06 16.49 40.59
CA PRO A 467 -34.06 17.46 39.49
C PRO A 467 -34.13 18.93 39.99
N ASP A 468 -33.92 19.89 39.08
CA ASP A 468 -34.82 21.05 38.97
C ASP A 468 -34.54 21.86 37.68
N PHE A 469 -35.40 21.70 36.66
CA PHE A 469 -35.30 22.44 35.38
C PHE A 469 -36.47 23.41 35.17
N ALA A 470 -37.35 23.56 36.18
CA ALA A 470 -38.63 24.26 36.04
C ALA A 470 -38.55 25.80 36.15
N GLN A 471 -37.44 26.36 36.63
CA GLN A 471 -37.39 27.77 37.08
C GLN A 471 -36.54 28.71 36.20
N SER A 472 -36.45 28.45 34.89
CA SER A 472 -35.65 29.26 33.94
C SER A 472 -36.46 30.01 32.85
N LEU A 473 -37.79 29.84 32.77
CA LEU A 473 -38.61 30.37 31.65
C LEU A 473 -39.31 31.71 31.91
N LEU A 474 -38.93 32.46 32.95
CA LEU A 474 -39.48 33.80 33.24
C LEU A 474 -38.40 34.82 33.64
N ARG A 475 -37.69 35.39 32.65
CA ARG A 475 -37.19 36.78 32.74
C ARG A 475 -36.90 37.43 31.39
N ASP A 476 -37.25 38.70 31.28
CA ASP A 476 -37.25 39.50 30.06
C ASP A 476 -35.85 40.04 29.68
N PRO A 477 -35.55 40.30 28.39
CA PRO A 477 -34.19 40.59 27.90
C PRO A 477 -33.87 42.10 27.89
N ASN A 478 -33.71 42.72 29.06
CA ASN A 478 -33.26 44.12 29.15
C ASN A 478 -32.41 44.42 30.41
N THR A 479 -31.23 43.78 30.53
CA THR A 479 -30.16 44.22 31.45
C THR A 479 -28.78 44.18 30.77
N PRO A 480 -27.89 45.17 31.00
CA PRO A 480 -26.63 45.31 30.27
C PRO A 480 -25.53 44.34 30.74
N ILE A 481 -24.74 43.83 29.80
CA ILE A 481 -23.69 42.82 30.04
C ILE A 481 -22.43 43.47 30.65
N ILE A 482 -22.20 43.28 31.95
CA ILE A 482 -20.96 43.67 32.62
C ILE A 482 -19.91 42.56 32.46
N ARG A 483 -18.92 42.77 31.59
CA ARG A 483 -17.73 41.91 31.50
C ARG A 483 -16.81 42.13 32.71
N LYS A 484 -16.69 41.15 33.60
CA LYS A 484 -15.64 41.13 34.63
C LYS A 484 -14.35 40.54 34.09
N SER A 485 -13.34 41.38 33.87
CA SER A 485 -11.94 40.95 33.70
C SER A 485 -11.39 40.43 35.03
N ARG A 486 -10.61 39.34 34.99
CA ARG A 486 -10.11 38.65 36.19
C ARG A 486 -8.68 39.09 36.51
N GLY A 487 -8.53 40.31 37.01
CA GLY A 487 -7.24 40.85 37.49
C GLY A 487 -6.78 40.21 38.80
N THR A 488 -5.46 40.06 38.97
CA THR A 488 -4.82 39.55 40.20
C THR A 488 -4.68 40.63 41.26
N SER A 489 -4.74 40.25 42.54
CA SER A 489 -4.64 41.15 43.68
C SER A 489 -3.24 41.19 44.29
N THR A 490 -2.67 42.38 44.44
CA THR A 490 -1.69 42.76 45.47
C THR A 490 -2.04 44.15 45.99
N GLN A 491 -1.78 44.41 47.27
CA GLN A 491 -2.18 45.65 47.95
C GLN A 491 -1.11 46.76 47.81
N GLY A 492 -1.55 48.03 47.82
CA GLY A 492 -0.69 49.22 47.85
C GLY A 492 -1.55 50.47 48.08
N THR A 493 -1.06 51.46 48.83
CA THR A 493 -1.92 52.42 49.55
C THR A 493 -1.79 53.88 49.11
N SER A 494 -2.95 54.53 48.97
CA SER A 494 -3.25 55.92 49.39
C SER A 494 -2.79 57.17 48.59
N THR A 495 -3.55 58.24 48.84
CA THR A 495 -3.31 59.70 48.68
C THR A 495 -3.41 60.40 47.31
N HIS A 496 -4.45 61.25 47.21
CA HIS A 496 -4.56 62.60 46.62
C HIS A 496 -3.66 63.07 45.45
N ALA A 497 -4.28 63.62 44.41
CA ALA A 497 -4.41 65.09 44.23
C ALA A 497 -5.39 65.47 43.08
N SER A 498 -5.83 66.73 43.05
CA SER A 498 -6.96 67.25 42.25
C SER A 498 -6.56 67.91 40.91
N SER A 499 -7.58 68.20 40.08
CA SER A 499 -7.70 69.42 39.22
C SER A 499 -6.85 69.47 37.92
N THR A 500 -7.20 70.20 36.83
CA THR A 500 -8.43 70.86 36.34
C THR A 500 -8.27 71.33 34.87
N GLN A 501 -9.38 71.56 34.14
CA GLN A 501 -9.52 72.55 33.04
C GLN A 501 -8.70 72.32 31.72
N LEU A 502 -8.98 72.94 30.56
CA LEU A 502 -10.23 73.40 29.88
C LEU A 502 -9.88 73.71 28.38
N ALA A 503 -10.88 74.10 27.55
CA ALA A 503 -10.76 74.84 26.27
C ALA A 503 -10.18 74.12 25.01
N MET A 504 -10.45 74.55 23.75
CA MET A 504 -11.67 75.11 23.11
C MET A 504 -11.50 75.19 21.54
N MET A 505 -12.61 75.40 20.80
CA MET A 505 -12.74 75.96 19.42
C MET A 505 -12.45 75.10 18.15
N ASP A 506 -13.55 74.82 17.41
CA ASP A 506 -13.87 75.18 16.01
C ASP A 506 -12.80 75.34 14.88
N ASP A 507 -13.12 74.86 13.66
CA ASP A 507 -13.79 75.67 12.62
C ASP A 507 -14.42 74.82 11.47
N GLN A 508 -15.08 75.46 10.49
CA GLN A 508 -16.14 74.95 9.60
C GLN A 508 -15.73 74.60 8.15
N ARG A 509 -16.51 73.71 7.50
CA ARG A 509 -17.43 74.00 6.34
C ARG A 509 -18.09 72.69 5.83
N SER A 510 -19.42 72.59 5.63
CA SER A 510 -20.28 73.16 4.56
C SER A 510 -19.87 72.64 3.16
N LYS A 511 -20.71 72.08 2.27
CA LYS A 511 -22.19 71.99 2.02
C LYS A 511 -22.44 70.69 1.19
N ALA A 512 -23.62 70.15 0.85
CA ALA A 512 -25.08 70.29 1.10
C ALA A 512 -25.75 69.01 0.48
N GLY A 513 -27.06 68.70 0.46
CA GLY A 513 -28.31 69.29 0.97
C GLY A 513 -29.52 68.88 0.09
N SER A 514 -30.75 68.88 0.65
CA SER A 514 -32.04 68.56 -0.03
C SER A 514 -32.35 67.06 -0.33
N VAL A 515 -33.61 66.58 -0.49
CA VAL A 515 -34.81 66.52 0.40
C VAL A 515 -36.02 65.89 -0.37
N HIS A 516 -37.05 65.41 0.35
CA HIS A 516 -38.43 65.08 -0.10
C HIS A 516 -38.75 63.76 -0.86
N SER A 517 -38.97 62.69 -0.09
CA SER A 517 -40.29 62.05 0.21
C SER A 517 -41.26 61.45 -0.84
N LYS A 518 -42.00 60.43 -0.34
CA LYS A 518 -43.38 59.96 -0.67
C LYS A 518 -43.60 58.94 -1.81
N VAL A 519 -43.84 57.70 -1.37
CA VAL A 519 -45.06 56.87 -1.60
C VAL A 519 -45.69 56.86 -3.00
N SER A 520 -45.71 55.66 -3.59
CA SER A 520 -46.87 55.14 -4.33
C SER A 520 -46.92 53.60 -4.22
N SER A 521 -48.09 53.01 -4.42
CA SER A 521 -48.36 51.56 -4.42
C SER A 521 -49.17 51.19 -5.67
N TYR A 522 -49.14 49.93 -6.15
CA TYR A 522 -50.30 49.22 -6.72
C TYR A 522 -49.99 47.75 -7.14
N HIS A 523 -50.84 46.82 -6.66
CA HIS A 523 -51.36 45.54 -7.21
C HIS A 523 -50.62 44.63 -8.23
N GLY A 524 -50.86 43.31 -8.10
CA GLY A 524 -50.68 42.30 -9.17
C GLY A 524 -50.36 40.85 -8.72
N SER A 525 -51.09 40.20 -7.80
CA SER A 525 -52.18 39.22 -8.06
C SER A 525 -51.89 38.02 -9.02
N LEU A 526 -51.89 36.77 -8.51
CA LEU A 526 -52.83 35.65 -8.88
C LEU A 526 -52.37 34.25 -8.35
N HIS A 527 -53.26 33.55 -7.62
CA HIS A 527 -53.53 32.08 -7.51
C HIS A 527 -52.36 31.03 -7.45
N ARG A 528 -52.48 29.88 -6.77
CA ARG A 528 -53.63 28.95 -6.69
C ARG A 528 -53.60 28.04 -5.44
N SER A 529 -54.77 27.54 -5.02
CA SER A 529 -55.03 26.71 -3.82
C SER A 529 -54.67 25.21 -3.96
N ARG A 530 -54.44 24.50 -2.83
CA ARG A 530 -55.15 23.25 -2.50
C ARG A 530 -55.21 22.92 -0.99
N ASP A 531 -56.32 22.35 -0.52
CA ASP A 531 -56.71 22.16 0.89
C ASP A 531 -56.45 20.76 1.51
N GLY A 532 -56.31 20.70 2.85
CA GLY A 532 -57.45 20.26 3.70
C GLY A 532 -57.38 19.02 4.61
N ARG A 533 -58.19 19.08 5.70
CA ARG A 533 -58.84 17.99 6.50
C ARG A 533 -58.06 17.23 7.62
N TYR A 534 -58.67 16.67 8.69
CA TYR A 534 -59.91 17.03 9.46
C TYR A 534 -60.11 16.21 10.80
N THR A 535 -59.93 16.81 11.99
CA THR A 535 -60.70 16.54 13.26
C THR A 535 -60.54 15.14 14.00
N PRO A 536 -61.34 14.72 15.04
CA PRO A 536 -60.83 14.66 16.44
C PRO A 536 -61.34 13.44 17.32
N CYS A 537 -61.52 13.65 18.65
CA CYS A 537 -62.21 12.83 19.69
C CYS A 537 -61.40 11.74 20.47
N SER A 538 -61.69 11.34 21.73
CA SER A 538 -62.49 11.93 22.85
C SER A 538 -62.44 11.08 24.18
N TYR A 539 -62.17 11.70 25.37
CA TYR A 539 -62.55 11.30 26.77
C TYR A 539 -62.22 9.85 27.31
N ARG A 540 -62.33 9.41 28.59
CA ARG A 540 -62.86 9.89 29.92
C ARG A 540 -62.23 9.11 31.13
N GLY A 541 -62.33 9.63 32.37
CA GLY A 541 -62.15 8.89 33.67
C GLY A 541 -60.96 9.37 34.54
N VAL A 542 -60.99 9.73 35.85
CA VAL A 542 -61.85 9.47 37.06
C VAL A 542 -61.56 8.12 37.78
N GLU A 543 -61.40 7.97 39.12
CA GLU A 543 -60.88 8.79 40.25
C GLU A 543 -60.69 7.90 41.53
N GLU A 544 -60.07 8.42 42.61
CA GLU A 544 -60.07 7.98 44.05
C GLU A 544 -59.41 6.66 44.59
N ARG A 545 -58.34 6.87 45.40
CA ARG A 545 -58.10 6.49 46.84
C ARG A 545 -58.05 5.02 47.39
N LEU A 546 -56.86 4.71 47.97
CA LEU A 546 -56.60 4.12 49.34
C LEU A 546 -56.91 2.61 49.62
N PRO A 547 -56.43 1.99 50.74
CA PRO A 547 -55.06 2.01 51.35
C PRO A 547 -54.58 0.65 52.00
N HIS A 548 -53.42 0.69 52.71
CA HIS A 548 -52.91 -0.25 53.75
C HIS A 548 -52.38 -1.65 53.34
N GLY A 549 -51.43 -2.23 54.11
CA GLY A 549 -51.03 -3.64 53.87
C GLY A 549 -49.87 -4.37 54.61
N SER A 550 -49.24 -3.88 55.69
CA SER A 550 -48.37 -4.66 56.62
C SER A 550 -46.98 -5.21 56.16
N MET A 551 -46.21 -5.72 57.13
CA MET A 551 -44.83 -6.28 57.04
C MET A 551 -44.88 -7.85 56.95
N SER A 552 -43.85 -8.71 57.10
CA SER A 552 -42.64 -8.63 57.94
C SER A 552 -41.67 -9.84 57.81
N ARG A 553 -40.38 -9.63 58.17
CA ARG A 553 -39.49 -10.55 58.94
C ARG A 553 -38.97 -11.85 58.24
N LEU A 554 -37.81 -12.45 58.58
CA LEU A 554 -36.60 -12.09 59.37
C LEU A 554 -35.42 -13.08 59.06
N THR A 555 -34.14 -12.66 59.16
CA THR A 555 -32.94 -13.45 59.62
C THR A 555 -32.47 -14.75 58.89
N ASP A 556 -31.21 -15.24 58.96
CA ASP A 556 -30.00 -14.75 59.67
C ASP A 556 -28.62 -15.19 59.09
N HIS A 557 -27.53 -14.56 59.60
CA HIS A 557 -26.12 -15.03 59.85
C HIS A 557 -25.44 -16.13 58.97
N SER A 558 -24.10 -16.27 58.77
CA SER A 558 -22.83 -15.53 58.99
C SER A 558 -21.66 -16.49 58.52
N ARG A 559 -20.31 -16.35 58.63
CA ARG A 559 -19.30 -15.36 59.11
C ARG A 559 -17.86 -15.85 58.70
N HIS A 560 -16.90 -14.96 58.40
CA HIS A 560 -15.41 -15.19 58.44
C HIS A 560 -14.78 -16.30 57.53
N SER A 561 -13.46 -16.43 57.28
CA SER A 561 -12.31 -15.48 57.23
C SER A 561 -11.02 -16.11 56.62
N SER A 562 -10.14 -15.27 56.04
CA SER A 562 -8.64 -15.36 56.00
C SER A 562 -7.84 -16.49 55.32
N SER A 563 -7.01 -16.07 54.33
CA SER A 563 -5.53 -16.27 54.20
C SER A 563 -4.89 -17.68 54.10
N HIS A 564 -4.01 -17.87 53.09
CA HIS A 564 -2.63 -18.37 53.31
C HIS A 564 -1.64 -17.92 52.19
N ARG A 565 -0.36 -18.36 52.26
CA ARG A 565 0.85 -17.69 51.69
C ARG A 565 1.94 -18.73 51.29
N LEU A 566 3.03 -18.30 50.62
CA LEU A 566 4.33 -19.00 50.37
C LEU A 566 4.34 -20.02 49.19
N ASN A 567 5.44 -20.28 48.43
CA ASN A 567 6.70 -19.53 48.19
C ASN A 567 7.41 -19.95 46.85
N GLU A 568 8.55 -19.31 46.55
CA GLU A 568 9.76 -19.64 45.73
C GLU A 568 10.04 -21.11 45.22
N GLN A 569 10.98 -21.43 44.29
CA GLN A 569 12.18 -20.74 43.76
C GLN A 569 12.60 -21.20 42.32
N SER A 570 13.85 -20.93 41.88
CA SER A 570 14.36 -21.05 40.48
C SER A 570 15.60 -21.98 40.31
N ARG A 571 15.97 -22.37 39.06
CA ARG A 571 17.35 -22.32 38.47
C ARG A 571 17.60 -22.98 37.08
N HIS A 572 18.18 -22.18 36.17
CA HIS A 572 19.34 -22.38 35.25
C HIS A 572 19.72 -23.69 34.49
N SER A 573 20.29 -23.46 33.28
CA SER A 573 21.44 -24.13 32.59
C SER A 573 21.26 -25.49 31.86
N SER A 574 22.04 -25.89 30.83
CA SER A 574 22.84 -25.18 29.78
C SER A 574 23.57 -26.18 28.82
N ILE A 575 23.91 -25.78 27.56
CA ILE A 575 25.00 -26.35 26.69
C ILE A 575 24.74 -27.80 26.15
N ARG A 576 24.99 -28.22 24.90
CA ARG A 576 26.23 -28.20 24.06
C ARG A 576 25.97 -28.53 22.57
N ASP A 577 26.96 -28.26 21.72
CA ASP A 577 27.03 -28.61 20.28
C ASP A 577 27.53 -30.04 19.99
N LEU A 578 27.27 -30.55 18.77
CA LEU A 578 28.27 -31.24 17.93
C LEU A 578 27.84 -31.32 16.45
N SER A 579 28.76 -31.67 15.55
CA SER A 579 28.55 -31.74 14.10
C SER A 579 29.08 -33.04 13.48
N SER A 580 28.44 -33.50 12.39
CA SER A 580 29.08 -34.35 11.36
C SER A 580 28.23 -34.45 10.08
N ASN A 581 28.92 -34.58 8.95
CA ASN A 581 28.43 -35.04 7.65
C ASN A 581 29.22 -36.35 7.36
N PRO A 582 28.78 -37.29 6.48
CA PRO A 582 28.88 -37.03 5.04
C PRO A 582 27.87 -37.76 4.11
N MET A 583 28.11 -37.57 2.81
CA MET A 583 27.40 -38.03 1.61
C MET A 583 27.60 -39.52 1.24
N THR A 584 26.60 -40.15 0.62
CA THR A 584 26.75 -41.33 -0.27
C THR A 584 25.79 -41.32 -1.47
N HIS A 585 26.29 -41.75 -2.64
CA HIS A 585 25.55 -42.04 -3.87
C HIS A 585 25.23 -43.55 -3.95
N ILE A 586 24.03 -43.95 -4.40
CA ILE A 586 23.74 -45.27 -5.02
C ILE A 586 22.74 -45.07 -6.19
N THR A 587 22.74 -45.97 -7.18
CA THR A 587 21.90 -45.95 -8.40
C THR A 587 21.39 -47.39 -8.69
N HIS A 588 20.63 -47.60 -9.79
CA HIS A 588 19.81 -48.80 -10.14
C HIS A 588 18.41 -48.78 -9.48
N GLY A 589 17.31 -49.33 -10.06
CA GLY A 589 17.18 -50.35 -11.12
C GLY A 589 16.90 -51.73 -10.50
N THR A 590 15.90 -52.54 -10.88
CA THR A 590 15.02 -52.53 -12.07
C THR A 590 13.72 -53.33 -11.81
N SER A 591 12.69 -53.14 -12.66
CA SER A 591 11.54 -54.04 -12.97
C SER A 591 11.34 -55.39 -12.24
N MET A 592 10.11 -55.65 -11.76
CA MET A 592 9.43 -56.95 -11.91
C MET A 592 7.88 -56.78 -11.89
N ASN A 593 7.11 -57.81 -12.29
CA ASN A 593 5.68 -57.78 -12.63
C ASN A 593 4.75 -58.50 -11.62
N ARG A 594 3.44 -58.14 -11.66
CA ARG A 594 2.25 -58.91 -11.20
C ARG A 594 2.15 -59.08 -9.66
N VAL A 595 0.99 -59.32 -9.05
CA VAL A 595 -0.22 -60.11 -9.45
C VAL A 595 -1.53 -59.31 -9.32
N ILE A 596 -2.59 -59.80 -9.99
CA ILE A 596 -3.98 -59.33 -9.93
C ILE A 596 -4.76 -60.23 -8.97
N GLU A 597 -5.67 -59.67 -8.17
CA GLU A 597 -6.80 -60.41 -7.62
C GLU A 597 -8.02 -59.48 -7.57
N GLU A 598 -9.15 -59.92 -8.14
CA GLU A 598 -10.43 -59.20 -8.14
C GLU A 598 -11.42 -59.90 -7.22
N ASP A 599 -12.04 -59.14 -6.32
CA ASP A 599 -13.46 -59.25 -5.97
C ASP A 599 -13.84 -58.03 -5.09
N GLY A 600 -15.07 -57.51 -5.10
CA GLY A 600 -16.23 -57.97 -5.85
C GLY A 600 -17.47 -58.07 -4.96
N THR A 601 -18.08 -56.94 -4.57
CA THR A 601 -19.45 -56.95 -4.00
C THR A 601 -20.11 -55.56 -4.06
N SER A 602 -21.44 -55.56 -4.21
CA SER A 602 -22.23 -54.36 -4.54
C SER A 602 -23.11 -53.89 -3.39
N ALA A 603 -23.36 -52.57 -3.34
CA ALA A 603 -24.54 -51.94 -2.74
C ALA A 603 -24.80 -50.59 -3.44
#